data_AF-A0A178F8A6-F1
#
_entry.id   AF-A0A178F8A6-F1
#
_cell.length_a   1.000
_cell.length_b   1.000
_cell.length_c   1.000
_cell.angle_alpha   90.00
_cell.angle_beta   90.00
_cell.angle_gamma   90.00
#
_symmetry.space_group_name_H-M   'P 1'
#
loop_
_entity.id
_entity.type
_entity.pdbx_description
1 polymer ?
#
loop_
_entity_poly.entity_id
_entity_poly.type
_entity_poly.pdbx_seq_one_letter_code
_entity_poly.pdbx_strand_id
1 'polypeptide(L)'
;MSSTEQYTTSEGQRGPPKGTDARTWDKYELDLAKQYKEFDQYDKEQDALRKFRYHLVCSVQHPIMTSLALEEHSHVIFKKLKERLCPTQSERRRDVRQRWKSLMEDPPAKDVGIWLQNWENTYEDVKELGILDEESAIDDLIEANEQIDPMYTRVLEIHRELDTNRQGEDRDTFHQVVSKFQKRYKKKPPVHKSKYRVYH
;
A
#
# COMPACT_ATOMS: atom_id res chain seq x y z
N MET A 1 36.08 44.94 -45.00
CA MET A 1 34.90 44.48 -45.73
C MET A 1 34.98 42.96 -45.77
N SER A 2 34.16 42.31 -44.93
CA SER A 2 34.01 40.86 -44.88
C SER A 2 33.15 40.40 -46.05
N SER A 3 33.61 39.40 -46.79
CA SER A 3 32.73 38.57 -47.63
C SER A 3 32.58 37.22 -46.97
N THR A 4 31.40 37.05 -46.39
CA THR A 4 30.86 35.81 -45.87
C THR A 4 30.50 34.91 -47.06
N GLU A 5 31.23 33.82 -47.27
CA GLU A 5 30.72 32.72 -48.09
C GLU A 5 30.14 31.64 -47.17
N GLN A 6 28.82 31.65 -47.12
CA GLN A 6 27.99 30.64 -46.49
C GLN A 6 28.08 29.35 -47.31
N TYR A 7 28.70 28.31 -46.77
CA TYR A 7 28.53 26.95 -47.28
C TYR A 7 27.30 26.33 -46.62
N THR A 8 26.16 26.53 -47.28
CA THR A 8 24.97 25.71 -47.11
C THR A 8 25.31 24.26 -47.49
N THR A 9 25.40 23.36 -46.51
CA THR A 9 25.51 21.92 -46.79
C THR A 9 24.20 21.26 -46.43
N SER A 10 23.45 20.97 -47.49
CA SER A 10 22.27 20.12 -47.56
C SER A 10 22.45 18.80 -46.79
N GLU A 11 21.36 18.33 -46.17
CA GLU A 11 21.18 16.95 -45.72
C GLU A 11 21.47 15.97 -46.87
N GLY A 12 22.73 15.54 -46.97
CA GLY A 12 23.22 14.60 -47.96
C GLY A 12 23.92 13.46 -47.23
N GLN A 13 23.61 12.22 -47.63
CA GLN A 13 24.24 10.99 -47.17
C GLN A 13 25.75 11.20 -46.94
N ARG A 14 26.21 11.05 -45.69
CA ARG A 14 27.63 11.06 -45.35
C ARG A 14 28.24 9.76 -45.88
N GLY A 15 28.72 9.77 -47.12
CA GLY A 15 29.58 8.71 -47.63
C GLY A 15 30.96 8.73 -46.95
N PRO A 16 31.75 7.66 -47.09
CA PRO A 16 33.07 7.56 -46.49
C PRO A 16 33.98 8.74 -46.87
N PRO A 17 34.73 9.32 -45.92
CA PRO A 17 35.78 10.28 -46.21
C PRO A 17 36.76 9.71 -47.24
N LYS A 18 37.21 10.56 -48.19
CA LYS A 18 38.13 10.14 -49.26
C LYS A 18 39.36 9.45 -48.67
N GLY A 19 39.62 8.21 -49.10
CA GLY A 19 40.75 7.39 -48.66
C GLY A 19 40.42 6.36 -47.57
N THR A 20 39.17 6.27 -47.12
CA THR A 20 38.74 5.26 -46.14
C THR A 20 38.26 4.01 -46.87
N ASP A 21 38.78 2.83 -46.50
CA ASP A 21 38.29 1.54 -47.01
C ASP A 21 36.82 1.33 -46.63
N ALA A 22 36.02 0.81 -47.56
CA ALA A 22 34.58 0.60 -47.39
C ALA A 22 34.26 -0.25 -46.15
N ARG A 23 35.07 -1.29 -45.89
CA ARG A 23 34.92 -2.16 -44.72
C ARG A 23 35.19 -1.43 -43.40
N THR A 24 36.06 -0.42 -43.42
CA THR A 24 36.39 0.39 -42.24
C THR A 24 35.28 1.41 -41.97
N TRP A 25 34.68 1.95 -43.03
CA TRP A 25 33.53 2.84 -42.94
C TRP A 25 32.28 2.12 -42.43
N ASP A 26 31.97 0.93 -42.95
CA ASP A 26 30.84 0.11 -42.50
C ASP A 26 30.96 -0.24 -41.00
N LYS A 27 32.19 -0.55 -40.55
CA LYS A 27 32.45 -0.82 -39.13
C LYS A 27 32.22 0.43 -38.27
N TYR A 28 32.68 1.60 -38.74
CA TYR A 28 32.46 2.87 -38.04
C TYR A 28 30.98 3.22 -37.95
N GLU A 29 30.21 3.05 -39.02
CA GLU A 29 28.75 3.27 -39.01
C GLU A 29 28.04 2.34 -38.02
N LEU A 30 28.47 1.08 -37.95
CA LEU A 30 27.91 0.09 -37.04
C LEU A 30 28.26 0.39 -35.56
N ASP A 31 29.51 0.78 -35.30
CA ASP A 31 29.95 1.20 -33.96
C ASP A 31 29.23 2.49 -33.50
N LEU A 32 29.04 3.44 -34.42
CA LEU A 32 28.30 4.68 -34.16
C LEU A 32 26.80 4.40 -33.89
N ALA A 33 26.17 3.53 -34.70
CA ALA A 33 24.79 3.11 -34.48
C ALA A 33 24.62 2.38 -33.14
N LYS A 34 25.60 1.57 -32.74
CA LYS A 34 25.61 0.91 -31.43
C LYS A 34 25.70 1.93 -30.29
N GLN A 35 26.57 2.94 -30.40
CA GLN A 35 26.67 4.01 -29.41
C GLN A 35 25.37 4.81 -29.30
N TYR A 36 24.74 5.20 -30.41
CA TYR A 36 23.44 5.88 -30.37
C TYR A 36 22.37 5.05 -29.67
N LYS A 37 22.34 3.74 -29.91
CA LYS A 37 21.41 2.84 -29.22
C LYS A 37 21.67 2.76 -27.71
N GLU A 38 22.94 2.77 -27.29
CA GLU A 38 23.32 2.79 -25.87
C GLU A 38 22.92 4.12 -25.20
N PHE A 39 23.12 5.26 -25.87
CA PHE A 39 22.65 6.57 -25.40
C PHE A 39 21.13 6.62 -25.28
N ASP A 40 20.40 6.12 -26.28
CA ASP A 40 18.94 6.05 -26.26
C ASP A 40 18.43 5.19 -25.09
N GLN A 41 19.14 4.10 -24.76
CA GLN A 41 18.80 3.26 -23.60
C GLN A 41 19.04 4.01 -22.28
N TYR A 42 20.19 4.67 -22.16
CA TYR A 42 20.52 5.48 -21.00
C TYR A 42 19.48 6.60 -20.76
N ASP A 43 19.10 7.33 -21.81
CA ASP A 43 18.11 8.40 -21.72
C ASP A 43 16.73 7.87 -21.28
N LYS A 44 16.33 6.69 -21.78
CA LYS A 44 15.09 6.01 -21.34
C LYS A 44 15.14 5.64 -19.87
N GLU A 45 16.26 5.12 -19.39
CA GLU A 45 16.45 4.77 -17.98
C GLU A 45 16.41 6.02 -17.08
N GLN A 46 17.06 7.11 -17.51
CA GLN A 46 17.03 8.38 -16.78
C GLN A 46 15.63 8.99 -16.72
N ASP A 47 14.87 8.93 -17.83
CA ASP A 47 13.49 9.38 -17.87
C ASP A 47 12.57 8.52 -16.97
N ALA A 48 12.75 7.21 -16.97
CA ALA A 48 12.04 6.30 -16.06
C ALA A 48 12.33 6.63 -14.59
N LEU A 49 13.60 6.86 -14.23
CA LEU A 49 13.99 7.27 -12.88
C LEU A 49 13.43 8.64 -12.50
N ARG A 50 13.35 9.59 -13.45
CA ARG A 50 12.72 10.90 -13.23
C ARG A 50 11.23 10.76 -12.93
N LYS A 51 10.51 9.98 -13.74
CA LYS A 51 9.08 9.69 -13.54
C LYS A 51 8.83 9.00 -12.20
N PHE A 52 9.66 8.02 -11.86
CA PHE A 52 9.57 7.33 -10.58
C PHE A 52 9.76 8.28 -9.38
N ARG A 53 10.78 9.13 -9.41
CA ARG A 53 11.02 10.16 -8.37
C ARG A 53 9.84 11.11 -8.25
N TYR A 54 9.32 11.59 -9.38
CA TYR A 54 8.15 12.47 -9.42
C TYR A 54 6.94 11.82 -8.74
N HIS A 55 6.62 10.58 -9.10
CA HIS A 55 5.53 9.83 -8.47
C HIS A 55 5.73 9.67 -6.97
N LEU A 56 6.94 9.36 -6.53
CA LEU A 56 7.27 9.17 -5.13
C LEU A 56 7.07 10.48 -4.34
N VAL A 57 7.56 11.61 -4.84
CA VAL A 57 7.37 12.94 -4.22
C VAL A 57 5.90 13.36 -4.21
N CYS A 58 5.15 13.09 -5.27
CA CYS A 58 3.72 13.44 -5.33
C CYS A 58 2.81 12.51 -4.52
N SER A 59 3.25 11.29 -4.22
CA SER A 59 2.44 10.30 -3.49
C SER A 59 2.31 10.57 -2.00
N VAL A 60 3.20 11.39 -1.43
CA VAL A 60 3.25 11.66 0.01
C VAL A 60 2.99 13.14 0.28
N GLN A 61 1.88 13.48 0.90
CA GLN A 61 1.60 14.88 1.26
C GLN A 61 2.32 15.25 2.58
N HIS A 62 3.60 15.62 2.49
CA HIS A 62 4.40 16.03 3.65
C HIS A 62 5.34 17.20 3.32
N PRO A 63 5.58 18.16 4.25
CA PRO A 63 6.45 19.32 3.99
C PRO A 63 7.88 18.98 3.55
N ILE A 64 8.38 17.81 3.94
CA ILE A 64 9.70 17.31 3.51
C ILE A 64 9.75 17.05 1.99
N MET A 65 8.62 16.81 1.32
CA MET A 65 8.57 16.56 -0.12
C MET A 65 9.09 17.74 -0.94
N THR A 66 8.86 18.98 -0.51
CA THR A 66 9.41 20.17 -1.20
C THR A 66 10.94 20.14 -1.25
N SER A 67 11.58 19.65 -0.18
CA SER A 67 13.04 19.47 -0.14
C SER A 67 13.52 18.25 -0.92
N LEU A 68 12.70 17.19 -0.98
CA LEU A 68 13.02 15.93 -1.68
C LEU A 68 12.77 16.02 -3.20
N ALA A 69 11.94 16.95 -3.65
CA ALA A 69 11.69 17.21 -5.06
C ALA A 69 12.96 17.62 -5.84
N LEU A 70 13.94 18.18 -5.14
CA LEU A 70 15.24 18.59 -5.69
C LEU A 70 16.29 17.47 -5.65
N GLU A 71 15.99 16.33 -5.01
CA GLU A 71 16.95 15.25 -4.82
C GLU A 71 17.09 14.39 -6.08
N GLU A 72 18.31 14.25 -6.57
CA GLU A 72 18.57 13.51 -7.81
C GLU A 72 18.56 11.99 -7.57
N HIS A 73 18.84 11.54 -6.36
CA HIS A 73 19.02 10.11 -6.09
C HIS A 73 17.85 9.50 -5.32
N SER A 74 17.12 8.59 -5.97
CA SER A 74 15.95 7.90 -5.39
C SER A 74 16.24 7.24 -4.04
N HIS A 75 17.44 6.67 -3.85
CA HIS A 75 17.82 6.03 -2.59
C HIS A 75 17.95 7.02 -1.42
N VAL A 76 18.37 8.27 -1.68
CA VAL A 76 18.43 9.33 -0.67
C VAL A 76 17.02 9.75 -0.27
N ILE A 77 16.12 9.83 -1.25
CA ILE A 77 14.70 10.10 -1.00
C ILE A 77 14.13 9.01 -0.07
N PHE A 78 14.34 7.73 -0.38
CA PHE A 78 13.89 6.62 0.48
C PHE A 78 14.47 6.68 1.89
N LYS A 79 15.76 7.00 2.03
CA LYS A 79 16.39 7.11 3.36
C LYS A 79 15.74 8.22 4.18
N LYS A 80 15.56 9.41 3.59
CA LYS A 80 14.92 10.56 4.26
C LYS A 80 13.44 10.31 4.58
N LEU A 81 12.71 9.64 3.67
CA LEU A 81 11.34 9.18 3.94
C LEU A 81 11.31 8.23 5.12
N LYS A 82 12.19 7.22 5.13
CA LYS A 82 12.27 6.24 6.20
C LYS A 82 12.60 6.89 7.55
N GLU A 83 13.54 7.83 7.58
CA GLU A 83 13.94 8.52 8.82
C GLU A 83 12.83 9.40 9.41
N ARG A 84 11.94 9.93 8.56
CA ARG A 84 11.02 11.00 8.96
C ARG A 84 9.55 10.59 9.00
N LEU A 85 9.20 9.57 8.20
CA LEU A 85 7.82 9.13 8.00
C LEU A 85 7.62 7.66 8.33
N CYS A 86 8.68 6.87 8.49
CA CYS A 86 8.50 5.51 8.99
C CYS A 86 8.15 5.63 10.47
N PRO A 87 6.94 5.19 10.88
CA PRO A 87 6.59 5.18 12.29
C PRO A 87 7.59 4.30 13.04
N THR A 88 8.02 4.75 14.20
CA THR A 88 8.75 3.89 15.12
C THR A 88 7.89 2.68 15.48
N GLN A 89 8.51 1.56 15.86
CA GLN A 89 7.76 0.38 16.31
C GLN A 89 6.78 0.71 17.45
N SER A 90 7.15 1.64 18.32
CA SER A 90 6.29 2.10 19.42
C SER A 90 5.08 2.90 18.94
N GLU A 91 5.25 3.76 17.94
CA GLU A 91 4.14 4.49 17.31
C GLU A 91 3.23 3.56 16.53
N ARG A 92 3.80 2.59 15.79
CA ARG A 92 3.03 1.56 15.09
C ARG A 92 2.17 0.75 16.07
N ARG A 93 2.74 0.30 17.19
CA ARG A 93 1.98 -0.40 18.25
C ARG A 93 0.89 0.48 18.87
N ARG A 94 1.15 1.77 19.06
CA ARG A 94 0.16 2.72 19.58
C ARG A 94 -1.01 2.91 18.61
N ASP A 95 -0.72 3.11 17.34
CA ASP A 95 -1.72 3.25 16.28
C ASP A 95 -2.62 2.01 16.19
N VAL A 96 -2.02 0.82 16.14
CA VAL A 96 -2.76 -0.45 16.08
C VAL A 96 -3.64 -0.64 17.30
N ARG A 97 -3.15 -0.32 18.51
CA ARG A 97 -3.98 -0.35 19.73
C ARG A 97 -5.15 0.62 19.67
N GLN A 98 -4.94 1.81 19.12
CA GLN A 98 -6.00 2.81 18.98
C GLN A 98 -7.05 2.35 17.97
N ARG A 99 -6.63 1.81 16.82
CA ARG A 99 -7.53 1.21 15.84
C ARG A 99 -8.33 0.05 16.45
N TRP A 100 -7.66 -0.86 17.16
CA TRP A 100 -8.33 -1.97 17.85
C TRP A 100 -9.38 -1.47 18.86
N LYS A 101 -9.01 -0.51 19.72
CA LYS A 101 -9.94 0.09 20.68
C LYS A 101 -11.14 0.76 20.00
N SER A 102 -10.94 1.44 18.87
CA SER A 102 -12.04 2.06 18.13
C SER A 102 -13.05 1.05 17.60
N LEU A 103 -12.60 -0.17 17.29
CA LEU A 103 -13.48 -1.24 16.83
C LEU A 103 -14.36 -1.79 17.96
N MET A 104 -13.90 -1.71 19.21
CA MET A 104 -14.67 -2.08 20.41
C MET A 104 -15.78 -1.07 20.74
N GLU A 105 -15.53 0.22 20.51
CA GLU A 105 -16.42 1.30 20.97
C GLU A 105 -17.61 1.58 20.05
N ASP A 106 -17.45 1.48 18.72
CA ASP A 106 -18.45 1.95 17.75
C ASP A 106 -18.82 0.89 16.70
N PRO A 107 -19.81 0.03 16.95
CA PRO A 107 -20.43 -0.75 15.87
C PRO A 107 -21.23 0.21 14.95
N PRO A 108 -20.87 0.36 13.66
CA PRO A 108 -21.46 1.39 12.83
C PRO A 108 -22.93 1.11 12.50
N ALA A 109 -23.75 2.16 12.60
CA ALA A 109 -25.20 2.12 12.39
C ALA A 109 -25.65 1.84 10.94
N LYS A 110 -24.73 1.64 9.99
CA LYS A 110 -25.05 1.44 8.57
C LYS A 110 -24.14 0.47 7.83
N ASP A 111 -22.95 0.16 8.36
CA ASP A 111 -21.95 -0.59 7.58
C ASP A 111 -21.17 -1.61 8.41
N VAL A 112 -21.89 -2.59 8.94
CA VAL A 112 -21.30 -3.69 9.71
C VAL A 112 -20.41 -4.58 8.83
N GLY A 113 -20.61 -4.59 7.51
CA GLY A 113 -19.74 -5.29 6.56
C GLY A 113 -18.33 -4.69 6.54
N ILE A 114 -18.21 -3.38 6.31
CA ILE A 114 -16.92 -2.68 6.35
C ILE A 114 -16.29 -2.77 7.75
N TRP A 115 -17.08 -2.69 8.81
CA TRP A 115 -16.57 -2.82 10.17
C TRP A 115 -15.95 -4.18 10.46
N LEU A 116 -16.62 -5.28 10.08
CA LEU A 116 -16.05 -6.62 10.21
C LEU A 116 -14.80 -6.81 9.33
N GLN A 117 -14.73 -6.16 8.16
CA GLN A 117 -13.50 -6.15 7.36
C GLN A 117 -12.35 -5.42 8.08
N ASN A 118 -12.66 -4.33 8.78
CA ASN A 118 -11.67 -3.59 9.57
C ASN A 118 -11.15 -4.40 10.77
N TRP A 119 -12.00 -5.25 11.36
CA TRP A 119 -11.57 -6.24 12.36
C TRP A 119 -10.52 -7.20 11.80
N GLU A 120 -10.76 -7.82 10.64
CA GLU A 120 -9.78 -8.71 9.98
C GLU A 120 -8.47 -7.97 9.67
N ASN A 121 -8.57 -6.78 9.07
CA ASN A 121 -7.38 -6.00 8.69
C ASN A 121 -6.56 -5.59 9.92
N THR A 122 -7.21 -5.18 11.01
CA THR A 122 -6.52 -4.75 12.23
C THR A 122 -5.99 -5.95 13.02
N TYR A 123 -6.64 -7.11 12.94
CA TYR A 123 -6.17 -8.35 13.57
C TYR A 123 -4.82 -8.80 13.03
N GLU A 124 -4.59 -8.72 11.71
CA GLU A 124 -3.28 -9.04 11.13
C GLU A 124 -2.17 -8.16 11.70
N ASP A 125 -2.42 -6.86 11.85
CA ASP A 125 -1.49 -5.93 12.49
C ASP A 125 -1.26 -6.25 13.98
N VAL A 126 -2.32 -6.59 14.72
CA VAL A 126 -2.26 -6.97 16.14
C VAL A 126 -1.43 -8.24 16.33
N LYS A 127 -1.64 -9.24 15.45
CA LYS A 127 -0.93 -10.51 15.43
C LYS A 127 0.54 -10.32 15.07
N GLU A 128 0.84 -9.56 14.01
CA GLU A 128 2.22 -9.26 13.59
C GLU A 128 3.01 -8.57 14.72
N LEU A 129 2.37 -7.68 15.46
CA LEU A 129 3.00 -6.92 16.55
C LEU A 129 2.93 -7.61 17.92
N GLY A 130 2.34 -8.82 17.99
CA GLY A 130 2.14 -9.57 19.24
C GLY A 130 1.46 -8.75 20.33
N ILE A 131 0.44 -7.96 19.97
CA ILE A 131 -0.26 -7.07 20.90
C ILE A 131 -1.27 -7.88 21.74
N LEU A 132 -1.96 -8.84 21.12
CA LEU A 132 -2.90 -9.77 21.75
C LEU A 132 -2.67 -11.18 21.20
N ASP A 133 -3.00 -12.19 21.99
CA ASP A 133 -3.16 -13.55 21.49
C ASP A 133 -4.51 -13.70 20.75
N GLU A 134 -4.66 -14.79 20.00
CA GLU A 134 -5.84 -15.02 19.16
C GLU A 134 -7.13 -15.21 19.96
N GLU A 135 -7.08 -15.86 21.12
CA GLU A 135 -8.27 -16.09 21.94
C GLU A 135 -8.78 -14.78 22.55
N SER A 136 -7.87 -13.97 23.11
CA SER A 136 -8.18 -12.61 23.57
C SER A 136 -8.79 -11.75 22.46
N ALA A 137 -8.26 -11.87 21.23
CA ALA A 137 -8.80 -11.13 20.09
C ALA A 137 -10.20 -11.59 19.69
N ILE A 138 -10.49 -12.89 19.79
CA ILE A 138 -11.83 -13.44 19.56
C ILE A 138 -12.81 -12.95 20.62
N ASP A 139 -12.39 -12.94 21.89
CA ASP A 139 -13.24 -12.50 23.00
C ASP A 139 -13.61 -11.02 22.84
N ASP A 140 -12.65 -10.16 22.50
CA ASP A 140 -12.88 -8.75 22.15
C ASP A 140 -13.90 -8.60 20.99
N LEU A 141 -13.74 -9.40 19.92
CA LEU A 141 -14.67 -9.39 18.79
C LEU A 141 -16.09 -9.79 19.21
N ILE A 142 -16.24 -10.81 20.06
CA ILE A 142 -17.54 -11.27 20.55
C ILE A 142 -18.18 -10.18 21.42
N GLU A 143 -17.43 -9.58 22.35
CA GLU A 143 -17.90 -8.49 23.21
C GLU A 143 -18.40 -7.30 22.37
N ALA A 144 -17.63 -6.88 21.36
CA ALA A 144 -18.04 -5.78 20.48
C ALA A 144 -19.34 -6.09 19.71
N ASN A 145 -19.55 -7.36 19.32
CA ASN A 145 -20.76 -7.80 18.63
C ASN A 145 -21.96 -8.03 19.57
N GLU A 146 -21.74 -8.13 20.88
CA GLU A 146 -22.81 -8.32 21.86
C GLU A 146 -23.78 -7.14 21.84
N GLN A 147 -23.26 -5.92 21.64
CA GLN A 147 -24.08 -4.71 21.51
C GLN A 147 -25.03 -4.75 20.29
N ILE A 148 -24.70 -5.56 19.27
CA ILE A 148 -25.45 -5.66 18.02
C ILE A 148 -26.44 -6.83 18.05
N ASP A 149 -25.99 -8.03 18.41
CA ASP A 149 -26.80 -9.25 18.43
C ASP A 149 -26.46 -10.12 19.66
N PRO A 150 -26.92 -9.71 20.87
CA PRO A 150 -26.58 -10.39 22.12
C PRO A 150 -26.99 -11.87 22.16
N MET A 151 -28.07 -12.22 21.45
CA MET A 151 -28.53 -13.61 21.37
C MET A 151 -27.60 -14.47 20.54
N TYR A 152 -27.07 -13.92 19.44
CA TYR A 152 -26.15 -14.67 18.61
C TYR A 152 -24.77 -14.81 19.25
N THR A 153 -24.26 -13.78 19.92
CA THR A 153 -23.00 -13.86 20.67
C THR A 153 -23.09 -14.92 21.76
N ARG A 154 -24.19 -14.95 22.53
CA ARG A 154 -24.38 -15.97 23.56
C ARG A 154 -24.40 -17.40 23.02
N VAL A 155 -25.03 -17.62 21.86
CA VAL A 155 -25.02 -18.94 21.20
C VAL A 155 -23.61 -19.31 20.75
N LEU A 156 -22.86 -18.37 20.20
CA LEU A 156 -21.47 -18.56 19.79
C LEU A 156 -20.55 -18.93 20.96
N GLU A 157 -20.68 -18.23 22.09
CA GLU A 157 -19.95 -18.53 23.33
C GLU A 157 -20.21 -19.96 23.81
N ILE A 158 -21.48 -20.37 23.91
CA ILE A 158 -21.85 -21.73 24.32
C ILE A 158 -21.23 -22.77 23.38
N HIS A 159 -21.27 -22.53 22.06
CA HIS A 159 -20.63 -23.43 21.10
C HIS A 159 -19.11 -23.50 21.33
N ARG A 160 -18.44 -22.37 21.50
CA ARG A 160 -16.99 -22.34 21.79
C ARG A 160 -16.65 -23.06 23.09
N GLU A 161 -17.41 -22.84 24.17
CA GLU A 161 -17.23 -23.53 25.45
C GLU A 161 -17.40 -25.06 25.30
N LEU A 162 -18.39 -25.51 24.54
CA LEU A 162 -18.61 -26.94 24.27
C LEU A 162 -17.49 -27.55 23.43
N ASP A 163 -16.96 -26.79 22.46
CA ASP A 163 -15.88 -27.22 21.57
C ASP A 163 -14.53 -27.26 22.30
N THR A 164 -14.31 -26.41 23.32
CA THR A 164 -13.08 -26.47 24.13
C THR A 164 -12.89 -27.80 24.89
N ASN A 165 -13.97 -28.57 25.08
CA ASN A 165 -13.93 -29.90 25.70
C ASN A 165 -13.57 -31.03 24.71
N ARG A 166 -13.49 -30.73 23.41
CA ARG A 166 -13.01 -31.64 22.36
C ARG A 166 -11.57 -31.26 22.03
N GLN A 167 -10.66 -32.24 22.05
CA GLN A 167 -9.22 -31.96 21.95
C GLN A 167 -8.86 -31.16 20.68
N GLY A 168 -8.30 -29.96 20.89
CA GLY A 168 -7.24 -29.31 20.10
C GLY A 168 -7.51 -28.86 18.65
N GLU A 169 -8.23 -29.63 17.84
CA GLU A 169 -8.27 -29.44 16.38
C GLU A 169 -9.52 -28.72 15.86
N ASP A 170 -10.54 -28.51 16.71
CA ASP A 170 -11.86 -28.01 16.28
C ASP A 170 -12.18 -26.58 16.75
N ARG A 171 -11.20 -25.85 17.31
CA ARG A 171 -11.42 -24.46 17.74
C ARG A 171 -11.44 -23.52 16.56
N ASP A 172 -12.44 -22.64 16.54
CA ASP A 172 -12.52 -21.61 15.51
C ASP A 172 -11.34 -20.64 15.59
N THR A 173 -10.74 -20.36 14.45
CA THR A 173 -9.78 -19.24 14.30
C THR A 173 -10.49 -17.90 14.28
N PHE A 174 -9.76 -16.81 14.51
CA PHE A 174 -10.31 -15.45 14.46
C PHE A 174 -11.09 -15.18 13.17
N HIS A 175 -10.53 -15.53 12.01
CA HIS A 175 -11.18 -15.35 10.71
C HIS A 175 -12.45 -16.19 10.54
N GLN A 176 -12.50 -17.38 11.14
CA GLN A 176 -13.70 -18.22 11.12
C GLN A 176 -14.81 -17.58 11.96
N VAL A 177 -14.48 -17.01 13.11
CA VAL A 177 -15.44 -16.26 13.94
C VAL A 177 -15.95 -15.01 13.22
N VAL A 178 -15.07 -14.20 12.60
CA VAL A 178 -15.50 -13.07 11.76
C VAL A 178 -16.42 -13.53 10.63
N SER A 179 -16.06 -14.61 9.93
CA SER A 179 -16.88 -15.18 8.86
C SER A 179 -18.27 -15.62 9.35
N LYS A 180 -18.38 -16.13 10.58
CA LYS A 180 -19.67 -16.47 11.21
C LYS A 180 -20.54 -15.22 11.40
N PHE A 181 -19.97 -14.12 11.92
CA PHE A 181 -20.68 -12.83 12.03
C PHE A 181 -21.06 -12.25 10.66
N GLN A 182 -20.15 -12.27 9.67
CA GLN A 182 -20.46 -11.81 8.32
C GLN A 182 -21.64 -12.58 7.72
N LYS A 183 -21.66 -13.92 7.85
CA LYS A 183 -22.79 -14.76 7.41
C LYS A 183 -24.07 -14.45 8.18
N ARG A 184 -23.98 -14.21 9.50
CA ARG A 184 -25.12 -13.82 10.34
C ARG A 184 -25.74 -12.52 9.85
N TYR A 185 -24.95 -11.46 9.68
CA TYR A 185 -25.46 -10.15 9.31
C TYR A 185 -25.88 -10.02 7.85
N LYS A 186 -25.34 -10.85 6.95
CA LYS A 186 -25.90 -11.03 5.59
C LYS A 186 -27.32 -11.59 5.62
N LYS A 187 -27.61 -12.53 6.53
CA LYS A 187 -28.95 -13.15 6.66
C LYS A 187 -29.91 -12.30 7.48
N LYS A 188 -29.41 -11.68 8.55
CA LYS A 188 -30.18 -10.86 9.48
C LYS A 188 -29.40 -9.58 9.76
N PRO A 189 -29.64 -8.53 8.96
CA PRO A 189 -29.00 -7.25 9.18
C PRO A 189 -29.23 -6.75 10.61
N PRO A 190 -28.25 -6.09 11.22
CA PRO A 190 -28.38 -5.43 12.52
C PRO A 190 -29.64 -4.55 12.57
N VAL A 191 -30.46 -4.73 13.61
CA VAL A 191 -31.61 -3.85 13.85
C VAL A 191 -31.12 -2.67 14.69
N HIS A 192 -30.82 -1.56 14.03
CA HIS A 192 -30.38 -0.37 14.76
C HIS A 192 -31.53 0.22 15.58
N LYS A 193 -31.31 0.42 16.88
CA LYS A 193 -32.19 1.25 17.70
C LYS A 193 -32.10 2.67 17.17
N SER A 194 -33.11 3.09 16.38
CA SER A 194 -33.29 4.48 16.01
C SER A 194 -33.25 5.32 17.28
N LYS A 195 -32.22 6.16 17.44
CA LYS A 195 -32.24 7.23 18.44
C LYS A 195 -33.34 8.19 17.97
N TYR A 196 -34.57 7.98 18.45
CA TYR A 196 -35.61 8.99 18.33
C TYR A 196 -35.04 10.29 18.90
N ARG A 197 -34.86 11.31 18.05
CA ARG A 197 -34.70 12.69 18.49
C ARG A 197 -35.98 13.04 19.23
N VAL A 198 -35.93 12.96 20.55
CA VAL A 198 -36.91 13.65 21.40
C VAL A 198 -36.59 15.12 21.24
N TYR A 199 -37.36 15.82 20.41
CA TYR A 199 -37.40 17.28 20.45
C TYR A 199 -38.12 17.64 21.76
N HIS A 200 -37.36 18.13 22.74
CA HIS A 200 -37.89 18.85 23.88
C HIS A 200 -38.11 20.31 23.50
#